data_AF-A0A315D4F2-F1
#
_entry.id   AF-A0A315D4F2-F1
#
_cell.length_a   1.000
_cell.length_b   1.000
_cell.length_c   1.000
_cell.angle_alpha   90.00
_cell.angle_beta   90.00
_cell.angle_gamma   90.00
#
_symmetry.space_group_name_H-M   'P 1'
#
loop_
_entity.id
_entity.type
_entity.pdbx_description
1 polymer ?
#
loop_
_entity_poly.entity_id
_entity_poly.type
_entity_poly.pdbx_seq_one_letter_code
_entity_poly.pdbx_strand_id
1 'polypeptide(L)'
;MIKHQNGRVRLTVNYGYDIHSIEVPASTWLQIQVGEALPVQGQGFSVDGEFSQDEWAFNVRGRNSLQVTAEDARDIFDGVLADISVAEL
;
A
#
# COMPACT_ATOMS: atom_id res chain seq x y z
N MET A 1 -3.85 -8.26 -27.73
CA MET A 1 -4.73 -7.97 -26.58
C MET A 1 -4.24 -8.82 -25.42
N ILE A 2 -3.57 -8.24 -24.42
CA ILE A 2 -3.11 -9.00 -23.26
C ILE A 2 -4.31 -9.11 -22.30
N LYS A 3 -4.72 -10.34 -22.03
CA LYS A 3 -5.77 -10.68 -21.06
C LYS A 3 -5.19 -10.53 -19.65
N HIS A 4 -5.40 -9.38 -19.00
CA HIS A 4 -5.16 -9.28 -17.55
C HIS A 4 -6.35 -9.92 -16.82
N GLN A 5 -6.40 -11.25 -16.81
CA GLN A 5 -7.38 -12.01 -16.04
C GLN A 5 -6.82 -12.26 -14.63
N ASN A 6 -7.31 -11.50 -13.64
CA ASN A 6 -7.30 -11.80 -12.20
C ASN A 6 -5.96 -11.84 -11.41
N GLY A 7 -4.91 -11.14 -11.84
CA GLY A 7 -3.68 -11.03 -11.02
C GLY A 7 -3.86 -10.13 -9.78
N ARG A 8 -3.25 -10.52 -8.64
CA ARG A 8 -3.05 -9.64 -7.47
C ARG A 8 -1.58 -9.28 -7.35
N VAL A 9 -1.32 -8.15 -6.72
CA VAL A 9 0.04 -7.68 -6.43
C VAL A 9 0.11 -7.42 -4.93
N ARG A 10 1.15 -7.97 -4.28
CA ARG A 10 1.50 -7.63 -2.91
C ARG A 10 2.47 -6.46 -2.90
N LEU A 11 2.10 -5.41 -2.20
CA LEU A 11 2.91 -4.23 -1.93
C LEU A 11 3.39 -4.33 -0.48
N THR A 12 4.71 -4.21 -0.26
CA THR A 12 5.31 -4.36 1.07
C THR A 12 6.18 -3.16 1.40
N VAL A 13 5.91 -2.52 2.54
CA VAL A 13 6.74 -1.49 3.16
C VAL A 13 7.54 -2.13 4.28
N ASN A 14 8.85 -1.96 4.28
CA ASN A 14 9.73 -2.23 5.41
C ASN A 14 10.45 -0.93 5.79
N TYR A 15 10.12 -0.39 6.96
CA TYR A 15 10.61 0.92 7.41
C TYR A 15 11.57 0.80 8.61
N GLY A 16 12.14 -0.39 8.82
CA GLY A 16 13.19 -0.63 9.83
C GLY A 16 12.68 -1.00 11.24
N TYR A 17 11.38 -0.86 11.50
CA TYR A 17 10.75 -1.28 12.76
C TYR A 17 9.79 -2.45 12.57
N ASP A 18 8.95 -2.39 11.52
CA ASP A 18 8.00 -3.45 11.18
C ASP A 18 7.84 -3.56 9.66
N ILE A 19 7.09 -4.58 9.22
CA ILE A 19 6.78 -4.86 7.83
C ILE A 19 5.26 -4.83 7.65
N HIS A 20 4.78 -3.92 6.81
CA HIS A 20 3.36 -3.84 6.43
C HIS A 20 3.19 -4.26 4.98
N SER A 21 2.09 -4.95 4.68
CA SER A 21 1.77 -5.31 3.31
C SER A 21 0.30 -5.28 2.99
N ILE A 22 -0.01 -4.90 1.76
CA ILE A 22 -1.36 -4.99 1.20
C ILE A 22 -1.35 -5.77 -0.09
N GLU A 23 -2.47 -6.41 -0.36
CA GLU A 23 -2.70 -7.04 -1.65
C GLU A 23 -3.78 -6.28 -2.40
N VAL A 24 -3.42 -5.82 -3.59
CA VAL A 24 -4.33 -5.07 -4.47
C VAL A 24 -4.54 -5.82 -5.79
N PRO A 25 -5.68 -5.63 -6.46
CA PRO A 25 -5.83 -6.07 -7.84
C PRO A 25 -4.73 -5.46 -8.72
N ALA A 26 -4.23 -6.22 -9.71
CA ALA A 26 -3.27 -5.71 -10.66
C ALA A 26 -3.78 -4.44 -11.40
N SER A 27 -5.10 -4.32 -11.61
CA SER A 27 -5.71 -3.10 -12.15
C SER A 27 -5.51 -1.88 -11.26
N THR A 28 -5.66 -2.03 -9.95
CA THR A 28 -5.39 -0.97 -8.97
C THR A 28 -3.91 -0.61 -8.96
N TRP A 29 -3.03 -1.61 -9.05
CA TRP A 29 -1.60 -1.34 -9.19
C TRP A 29 -1.27 -0.53 -10.45
N LEU A 30 -1.87 -0.87 -11.60
CA LEU A 30 -1.70 -0.10 -12.84
C LEU A 30 -2.18 1.36 -12.69
N GLN A 31 -3.31 1.59 -12.00
CA GLN A 31 -3.81 2.94 -11.70
C GLN A 31 -2.80 3.74 -10.85
N ILE A 32 -2.26 3.11 -9.81
CA ILE A 32 -1.22 3.72 -8.96
C ILE A 32 0.02 4.06 -9.80
N GLN A 33 0.47 3.15 -10.69
CA GLN A 33 1.65 3.36 -11.54
C GLN A 33 1.49 4.50 -12.54
N VAL A 34 0.28 4.75 -13.06
CA VAL A 34 0.02 5.89 -13.95
C VAL A 34 -0.17 7.22 -13.18
N GLY A 35 -0.13 7.18 -11.85
CA GLY A 35 -0.17 8.36 -10.99
C GLY A 35 -1.56 8.70 -10.44
N GLU A 36 -2.53 7.77 -10.51
CA GLU A 36 -3.86 7.99 -9.94
C GLU A 36 -3.78 8.09 -8.41
N ALA A 37 -4.41 9.12 -7.84
CA ALA A 37 -4.49 9.33 -6.40
C ALA A 37 -5.57 8.44 -5.80
N LEU A 38 -5.14 7.48 -4.97
CA LEU A 38 -6.00 6.39 -4.49
C LEU A 38 -5.73 6.10 -3.02
N PRO A 39 -6.71 6.29 -2.13
CA PRO A 39 -6.70 5.67 -0.81
C PRO A 39 -7.14 4.21 -0.90
N VAL A 40 -6.44 3.33 -0.18
CA VAL A 40 -6.73 1.90 -0.08
C VAL A 40 -6.72 1.53 1.39
N GLN A 41 -7.81 0.94 1.86
CA GLN A 41 -7.83 0.33 3.20
C GLN A 41 -6.92 -0.89 3.18
N GLY A 42 -5.94 -0.92 4.09
CA GLY A 42 -5.03 -2.05 4.21
C GLY A 42 -5.65 -3.24 4.93
N GLN A 43 -4.83 -4.23 5.27
CA GLN A 43 -5.29 -5.47 5.91
C GLN A 43 -5.38 -5.35 7.44
N GLY A 44 -4.89 -4.23 7.99
CA GLY A 44 -4.66 -4.04 9.42
C GLY A 44 -3.55 -4.94 9.96
N PHE A 45 -3.22 -4.73 11.22
CA PHE A 45 -2.19 -5.47 11.95
C PHE A 45 -2.54 -5.54 13.43
N SER A 46 -2.09 -6.59 14.11
CA SER A 46 -2.28 -6.73 15.56
C SER A 46 -1.04 -6.28 16.31
N VAL A 47 -1.20 -5.35 17.25
CA VAL A 47 -0.16 -4.91 18.19
C VAL A 47 -0.65 -5.16 19.60
N ASP A 48 0.15 -5.88 20.40
CA ASP A 48 -0.15 -6.16 21.82
C ASP A 48 -1.56 -6.76 22.08
N GLY A 49 -2.10 -7.48 21.10
CA GLY A 49 -3.43 -8.11 21.18
C GLY A 49 -4.59 -7.23 20.71
N GLU A 50 -4.33 -5.98 20.33
CA GLU A 50 -5.31 -5.07 19.73
C GLU A 50 -5.12 -5.01 18.22
N PHE A 51 -6.23 -5.00 17.47
CA PHE A 51 -6.20 -4.82 16.01
C PHE A 51 -6.22 -3.34 15.66
N SER A 52 -5.26 -2.90 14.86
CA SER A 52 -5.21 -1.57 14.28
C SER A 52 -5.42 -1.67 12.78
N GLN A 53 -6.43 -0.96 12.27
CA GLN A 53 -6.59 -0.81 10.83
C GLN A 53 -5.50 0.11 10.27
N ASP A 54 -4.93 -0.24 9.12
CA ASP A 54 -4.03 0.63 8.36
C ASP A 54 -4.71 1.19 7.10
N GLU A 55 -4.27 2.38 6.69
CA GLU A 55 -4.72 3.06 5.48
C GLU A 55 -3.52 3.42 4.62
N TRP A 56 -3.62 3.18 3.31
CA TRP A 56 -2.55 3.43 2.34
C TRP A 56 -3.01 4.49 1.35
N ALA A 57 -2.32 5.62 1.31
CA ALA A 57 -2.62 6.72 0.41
C ALA A 57 -1.54 6.81 -0.69
N PHE A 58 -1.91 6.41 -1.90
CA PHE A 58 -1.05 6.43 -3.09
C PHE A 58 -1.26 7.70 -3.89
N ASN A 59 -0.16 8.34 -4.30
CA ASN A 59 -0.13 9.56 -5.11
C ASN A 59 -0.91 10.78 -4.56
N VAL A 60 -1.44 10.72 -3.33
CA VAL A 60 -2.27 11.78 -2.73
C VAL A 60 -1.46 13.05 -2.43
N ARG A 61 -0.19 12.90 -2.01
CA ARG A 61 0.72 14.02 -1.72
C ARG A 61 1.56 14.44 -2.91
N GLY A 62 1.41 13.78 -4.05
CA GLY A 62 2.18 14.02 -5.27
C GLY A 62 2.48 12.72 -6.02
N ARG A 63 2.93 12.83 -7.27
CA ARG A 63 3.22 11.65 -8.08
C ARG A 63 4.29 10.77 -7.41
N ASN A 64 4.03 9.47 -7.36
CA ASN A 64 4.82 8.44 -6.70
C ASN A 64 4.90 8.54 -5.17
N SER A 65 4.09 9.38 -4.51
CA SER A 65 4.04 9.41 -3.04
C SER A 65 3.32 8.19 -2.49
N LEU A 66 3.77 7.71 -1.33
CA LEU A 66 3.06 6.72 -0.53
C LEU A 66 3.07 7.14 0.94
N GLN A 67 1.88 7.23 1.52
CA GLN A 67 1.71 7.35 2.97
C GLN A 67 0.97 6.11 3.49
N VAL A 68 1.42 5.56 4.61
CA VAL A 68 0.71 4.53 5.36
C VAL A 68 0.46 5.03 6.78
N THR A 69 -0.78 5.00 7.22
CA THR A 69 -1.20 5.45 8.55
C THR A 69 -1.97 4.37 9.29
N ALA A 70 -1.91 4.38 10.61
CA ALA A 70 -2.81 3.61 11.46
C ALA A 70 -4.14 4.38 11.71
N GLU A 71 -5.12 3.69 12.28
CA GLU A 71 -6.47 4.20 12.59
C GLU A 71 -6.46 5.45 13.50
N ASP A 72 -5.44 5.62 14.34
CA ASP A 72 -5.23 6.81 15.18
C ASP A 72 -4.52 7.97 14.44
N ALA A 73 -4.45 7.89 13.11
CA ALA A 73 -3.70 8.78 12.21
C ALA A 73 -2.18 8.82 12.50
N ARG A 74 -1.64 7.84 13.23
CA ARG A 74 -0.20 7.69 13.40
C ARG A 74 0.44 7.32 12.06
N ASP A 75 1.46 8.08 11.66
CA ASP A 75 2.26 7.77 10.50
C ASP A 75 3.08 6.49 10.74
N ILE A 76 2.84 5.48 9.91
CA ILE A 76 3.62 4.24 9.84
C ILE A 76 4.76 4.44 8.83
N PHE A 77 4.44 5.02 7.67
CA PHE A 77 5.37 5.27 6.60
C PHE A 77 4.99 6.51 5.80
N ASP A 78 5.99 7.31 5.42
CA ASP A 78 5.84 8.45 4.52
C ASP A 78 7.06 8.47 3.60
N GLY A 79 6.85 8.16 2.32
CA GLY A 79 7.93 7.95 1.36
C GLY A 79 7.44 7.85 -0.07
N VAL A 80 8.16 7.11 -0.91
CA VAL A 80 7.82 6.96 -2.33
C VAL A 80 7.64 5.51 -2.76
N LEU A 81 6.96 5.29 -3.88
CA LEU A 81 6.74 3.95 -4.44
C LEU A 81 8.04 3.19 -4.78
N ALA A 82 9.16 3.89 -4.92
CA ALA A 82 10.46 3.26 -5.15
C ALA A 82 11.04 2.60 -3.89
N ASP A 83 10.53 2.94 -2.70
CA ASP A 83 11.01 2.42 -1.42
C ASP A 83 10.32 1.11 -1.01
N ILE A 84 9.33 0.65 -1.78
CA ILE A 84 8.54 -0.54 -1.47
C ILE A 84 8.92 -1.74 -2.34
N SER A 85 8.67 -2.93 -1.81
CA SER A 85 8.77 -4.18 -2.58
C SER A 85 7.43 -4.53 -3.22
N VAL A 86 7.47 -5.04 -4.45
CA VAL A 86 6.28 -5.39 -5.24
C VAL A 86 6.44 -6.82 -5.73
N ALA A 87 5.44 -7.68 -5.48
CA ALA A 87 5.42 -9.07 -5.93
C ALA A 87 4.08 -9.45 -6.57
N GLU A 88 4.11 -10.14 -7.71
CA GLU A 88 2.92 -10.75 -8.32
C GLU A 88 2.48 -12.00 -7.54
N LEU A 89 1.18 -12.24 -7.46
CA LEU A 89 0.55 -13.37 -6.76
C LEU A 89 -0.24 -14.27 -7.72
#